data_AF-A0A1E7JNP1-F1
#
_entry.id   AF-A0A1E7JNP1-F1
#
_cell.length_a   1.000
_cell.length_b   1.000
_cell.length_c   1.000
_cell.angle_alpha   90.00
_cell.angle_beta   90.00
_cell.angle_gamma   90.00
#
_symmetry.space_group_name_H-M   'P 1'
#
loop_
_entity.id
_entity.type
_entity.pdbx_description
1 polymer ?
#
loop_
_entity_poly.entity_id
_entity_poly.type
_entity_poly.pdbx_seq_one_letter_code
_entity_poly.pdbx_strand_id
1 'polypeptide(L)'
;MSSGTAAATTVVNLKGHRDDPAYADVVYVGRPMHRGGWHLEGSPLASPFRPGRDGSREEVLEQYREHLLGRPDLLALLPGLRGRRLGCWCVPEPCHAQVIAELADEG
;
A
#
# COMPACT_ATOMS: atom_id res chain seq x y z
N MET A 1 -22.74 -21.43 4.43
CA MET A 1 -21.69 -20.83 3.58
C MET A 1 -20.44 -20.75 4.43
N SER A 2 -19.45 -21.60 4.18
CA SER A 2 -18.22 -21.61 4.97
C SER A 2 -17.43 -20.35 4.64
N SER A 3 -17.37 -19.39 5.57
CA SER A 3 -16.34 -18.34 5.54
C SER A 3 -15.00 -19.03 5.77
N GLY A 4 -14.30 -19.37 4.69
CA GLY A 4 -12.87 -19.56 4.77
C GLY A 4 -12.26 -18.20 5.11
N THR A 5 -11.52 -18.10 6.21
CA THR A 5 -10.78 -16.89 6.55
C THR A 5 -9.86 -16.58 5.37
N ALA A 6 -10.08 -15.45 4.69
CA ALA A 6 -9.15 -14.97 3.68
C ALA A 6 -7.77 -14.79 4.34
N ALA A 7 -6.70 -15.09 3.61
CA ALA A 7 -5.36 -14.79 4.10
C ALA A 7 -5.25 -13.30 4.44
N ALA A 8 -4.42 -12.94 5.43
CA ALA A 8 -4.20 -11.55 5.79
C ALA A 8 -3.52 -10.78 4.64
N THR A 9 -3.93 -9.53 4.45
CA THR A 9 -3.23 -8.62 3.55
C THR A 9 -1.90 -8.23 4.18
N THR A 10 -0.81 -8.35 3.43
CA THR A 10 0.55 -8.13 3.96
C THR A 10 1.26 -7.02 3.20
N VAL A 11 2.27 -6.43 3.83
CA VAL A 11 3.08 -5.36 3.21
C VAL A 11 4.54 -5.80 3.14
N VAL A 12 5.14 -5.65 1.97
CA VAL A 12 6.53 -6.05 1.70
C VAL A 12 7.35 -4.89 1.15
N ASN A 13 8.66 -4.92 1.45
CA ASN A 13 9.61 -3.99 0.88
C ASN A 13 10.02 -4.40 -0.55
N LEU A 14 9.97 -3.48 -1.51
CA LEU A 14 10.41 -3.70 -2.88
C LEU A 14 11.90 -3.43 -3.16
N LYS A 15 12.65 -2.84 -2.21
CA LYS A 15 14.09 -2.58 -2.36
C LYS A 15 14.84 -3.88 -2.64
N GLY A 16 15.59 -3.93 -3.73
CA GLY A 16 16.40 -5.09 -4.11
C GLY A 16 15.63 -6.23 -4.80
N HIS A 17 14.31 -6.13 -4.92
CA HIS A 17 13.46 -7.18 -5.51
C HIS A 17 12.98 -6.82 -6.92
N ARG A 18 13.80 -6.08 -7.68
CA ARG A 18 13.48 -5.77 -9.07
C ARG A 18 13.62 -7.05 -9.90
N ASP A 19 12.61 -7.33 -10.70
CA ASP A 19 12.55 -8.52 -11.57
C ASP A 19 12.65 -9.85 -10.80
N ASP A 20 12.38 -9.83 -9.48
CA ASP A 20 12.41 -11.00 -8.62
C ASP A 20 11.12 -11.84 -8.80
N PRO A 21 11.20 -13.09 -9.30
CA PRO A 21 10.03 -13.93 -9.48
C PRO A 21 9.24 -14.19 -8.18
N ALA A 22 9.90 -14.13 -7.02
CA ALA A 22 9.25 -14.29 -5.71
C ALA A 22 8.38 -13.08 -5.33
N TYR A 23 8.43 -12.00 -6.11
CA TYR A 23 7.65 -10.77 -5.93
C TYR A 23 6.67 -10.53 -7.08
N ALA A 24 6.53 -11.47 -8.02
CA ALA A 24 5.65 -11.34 -9.18
C ALA A 24 4.16 -11.15 -8.81
N ASP A 25 3.75 -11.57 -7.61
CA ASP A 25 2.38 -11.45 -7.10
C ASP A 25 2.10 -10.15 -6.32
N VAL A 26 3.15 -9.36 -6.06
CA VAL A 26 3.09 -8.17 -5.22
C VAL A 26 2.42 -7.01 -5.96
N VAL A 27 1.36 -6.47 -5.35
CA VAL A 27 0.63 -5.33 -5.87
C VAL A 27 1.32 -4.05 -5.42
N TYR A 28 1.83 -3.30 -6.37
CA TYR A 28 2.47 -2.03 -6.09
C TYR A 28 1.45 -0.92 -5.76
N VAL A 29 1.61 -0.26 -4.61
CA VAL A 29 0.69 0.79 -4.12
C VAL A 29 1.38 2.15 -3.90
N GLY A 30 2.58 2.32 -4.45
CA GLY A 30 3.40 3.53 -4.29
C GLY A 30 3.19 4.60 -5.37
N ARG A 31 3.91 5.72 -5.19
CA ARG A 31 3.99 6.82 -6.18
C ARG A 31 4.91 6.44 -7.34
N PRO A 32 4.69 6.94 -8.57
CA PRO A 32 5.46 6.54 -9.75
C PRO A 32 6.97 6.42 -9.50
N MET A 33 7.57 5.31 -9.94
CA MET A 33 8.99 5.03 -9.75
C MET A 33 9.66 4.67 -11.08
N HIS A 34 10.51 5.58 -11.55
CA HIS A 34 11.26 5.46 -12.80
C HIS A 34 12.79 5.41 -12.57
N ARG A 35 13.22 5.10 -11.34
CA ARG A 35 14.63 5.14 -10.91
C ARG A 35 15.14 3.74 -10.59
N GLY A 36 16.45 3.52 -10.76
CA GLY A 36 17.08 2.23 -10.47
C GLY A 36 16.56 1.11 -11.37
N GLY A 37 16.16 1.44 -12.62
CA GLY A 37 15.59 0.53 -13.61
C GLY A 37 14.14 0.09 -13.36
N TRP A 38 13.51 0.56 -12.28
CA TRP A 38 12.07 0.43 -12.10
C TRP A 38 11.32 1.30 -13.10
N HIS A 39 10.20 0.80 -13.60
CA HIS A 39 9.22 1.53 -14.43
C HIS A 39 7.82 1.21 -13.93
N LEU A 40 7.51 1.67 -12.72
CA LEU A 40 6.23 1.41 -12.07
C LEU A 40 5.33 2.62 -12.18
N GLU A 41 4.15 2.41 -12.74
CA GLU A 41 3.05 3.39 -12.74
C GLU A 41 2.60 3.69 -11.31
N GLY A 42 2.22 4.94 -11.07
CA GLY A 42 1.69 5.35 -9.77
C GLY A 42 0.36 4.68 -9.46
N SER A 43 0.21 4.18 -8.24
CA SER A 43 -1.07 3.68 -7.76
C SER A 43 -2.03 4.85 -7.44
N PRO A 44 -3.34 4.73 -7.74
CA PRO A 44 -4.35 5.64 -7.19
C PRO A 44 -4.34 5.71 -5.66
N LEU A 45 -3.88 4.64 -5.00
CA LEU A 45 -3.75 4.53 -3.55
C LEU A 45 -2.41 5.07 -3.02
N ALA A 46 -1.54 5.60 -3.87
CA ALA A 46 -0.31 6.22 -3.40
C ALA A 46 -0.62 7.38 -2.45
N SER A 47 0.01 7.41 -1.27
CA SER A 47 -0.20 8.52 -0.34
C SER A 47 0.14 9.86 -1.00
N PRO A 48 -0.72 10.89 -0.93
CA PRO A 48 -0.39 12.23 -1.41
C PRO A 48 0.59 12.93 -0.46
N PHE A 49 0.62 12.55 0.82
CA PHE A 49 1.40 13.16 1.90
C PHE A 49 2.82 12.59 2.05
N ARG A 50 3.78 13.40 2.50
CA ARG A 50 5.21 13.08 2.61
C ARG A 50 5.71 13.39 4.02
N PRO A 51 6.27 12.40 4.76
CA PRO A 51 6.95 12.68 6.02
C PRO A 51 8.04 13.74 5.84
N GLY A 52 8.19 14.63 6.82
CA GLY A 52 9.06 15.81 6.79
C GLY A 52 8.39 17.04 6.18
N ARG A 53 7.76 16.92 5.00
CA ARG A 53 7.07 18.06 4.35
C ARG A 53 5.69 18.31 4.94
N ASP A 54 4.94 17.25 5.14
CA ASP A 54 3.52 17.29 5.51
C ASP A 54 3.29 16.82 6.97
N GLY A 55 4.37 16.68 7.76
CA GLY A 55 4.34 16.27 9.16
C GLY A 55 5.32 15.14 9.51
N SER A 56 5.25 14.65 10.73
CA SER A 56 5.89 13.41 11.16
C SER A 56 5.34 12.21 10.38
N ARG A 57 5.98 11.04 10.52
CA ARG A 57 5.53 9.85 9.80
C ARG A 57 4.16 9.39 10.31
N GLU A 58 3.95 9.47 11.61
CA GLU A 58 2.72 9.14 12.31
C GLU A 58 1.59 10.09 11.87
N GLU A 59 1.85 11.39 11.85
CA GLU A 59 0.89 12.40 11.38
C GLU A 59 0.50 12.19 9.92
N VAL A 60 1.46 11.82 9.07
CA VAL A 60 1.22 11.55 7.65
C VAL A 60 0.39 10.27 7.45
N LEU A 61 0.56 9.26 8.31
CA LEU A 61 -0.27 8.06 8.25
C LEU A 61 -1.70 8.32 8.69
N GLU A 62 -1.90 9.13 9.73
CA GLU A 62 -3.25 9.52 10.16
C GLU A 62 -3.95 10.35 9.08
N GLN A 63 -3.27 11.36 8.52
CA GLN A 63 -3.77 12.11 7.36
C GLN A 63 -4.11 11.21 6.17
N TYR A 64 -3.29 10.18 5.92
CA TYR A 64 -3.55 9.24 4.85
C TYR A 64 -4.77 8.36 5.12
N ARG A 65 -4.95 7.88 6.36
CA ARG A 65 -6.14 7.12 6.76
C ARG A 65 -7.40 7.96 6.59
N GLU A 66 -7.42 9.19 7.08
CA GLU A 66 -8.54 10.11 6.92
C GLU A 66 -8.82 10.40 5.43
N HIS A 67 -7.78 10.63 4.63
CA HIS A 67 -7.92 10.83 3.18
C HIS A 67 -8.58 9.63 2.49
N LEU A 68 -8.17 8.42 2.85
CA LEU A 68 -8.72 7.21 2.26
C LEU A 68 -10.18 6.99 2.68
N LEU A 69 -10.49 7.13 3.97
CA LEU A 69 -11.86 7.02 4.49
C LEU A 69 -12.80 8.10 3.92
N GLY A 70 -12.28 9.29 3.62
CA GLY A 70 -13.01 10.37 2.95
C GLY A 70 -13.19 10.21 1.44
N ARG A 71 -12.66 9.15 0.83
CA ARG A 71 -12.65 8.93 -0.63
C ARG A 71 -13.31 7.61 -1.02
N PRO A 72 -14.64 7.59 -1.20
CA PRO A 72 -15.38 6.38 -1.58
C PRO A 72 -14.86 5.69 -2.85
N ASP A 73 -14.35 6.47 -3.80
CA ASP A 73 -13.76 5.96 -5.04
C ASP A 73 -12.45 5.20 -4.81
N LEU A 74 -11.65 5.59 -3.80
CA LEU A 74 -10.46 4.85 -3.41
C LEU A 74 -10.81 3.65 -2.52
N LEU A 75 -11.78 3.80 -1.61
CA LEU A 75 -12.26 2.69 -0.77
C LEU A 75 -12.82 1.52 -1.61
N ALA A 76 -13.48 1.82 -2.72
CA ALA A 76 -13.98 0.82 -3.65
C ALA A 76 -12.89 -0.08 -4.26
N LEU A 77 -11.61 0.32 -4.18
CA LEU A 77 -10.47 -0.48 -4.65
C LEU A 77 -10.00 -1.50 -3.61
N LEU A 78 -10.28 -1.28 -2.32
CA LEU A 78 -9.71 -2.08 -1.23
C LEU A 78 -10.15 -3.54 -1.19
N PRO A 79 -11.42 -3.90 -1.48
CA PRO A 79 -11.83 -5.31 -1.48
C PRO A 79 -11.01 -6.19 -2.44
N GLY A 80 -10.51 -5.63 -3.54
CA GLY A 80 -9.64 -6.34 -4.49
C GLY A 80 -8.22 -6.61 -3.97
N LEU A 81 -7.84 -6.01 -2.85
CA LEU A 81 -6.53 -6.14 -2.22
C LEU A 81 -6.52 -7.10 -1.03
N ARG A 82 -7.69 -7.55 -0.55
CA ARG A 82 -7.77 -8.48 0.59
C ARG A 82 -6.95 -9.76 0.31
N GLY A 83 -6.08 -10.10 1.25
CA GLY A 83 -5.18 -11.25 1.18
C GLY A 83 -4.04 -11.13 0.17
N ARG A 84 -3.79 -9.94 -0.39
CA ARG A 84 -2.67 -9.69 -1.31
C ARG A 84 -1.42 -9.22 -0.57
N ARG A 85 -0.28 -9.31 -1.25
CA ARG A 85 0.97 -8.68 -0.81
C ARG A 85 1.08 -7.30 -1.44
N LEU A 86 1.15 -6.25 -0.63
CA LEU A 86 1.28 -4.86 -1.06
C LEU A 86 2.74 -4.41 -1.02
N GLY A 87 3.22 -3.84 -2.11
CA GLY A 87 4.62 -3.42 -2.26
C GLY A 87 4.81 -1.91 -2.05
N CYS A 88 5.75 -1.55 -1.18
CA CYS A 88 6.23 -0.17 -1.02
C CYS A 88 7.73 -0.13 -0.63
N TRP A 89 8.38 1.04 -0.70
CA TRP A 89 9.78 1.20 -0.26
C TRP A 89 9.94 1.68 1.19
N CYS A 90 8.86 2.12 1.84
CA CYS A 90 8.93 2.69 3.20
C CYS A 90 9.25 1.62 4.26
N VAL A 91 8.71 0.41 4.10
CA VAL A 91 8.96 -0.74 4.99
C VAL A 91 10.48 -0.92 5.22
N PRO A 92 10.97 -1.17 6.45
CA PRO A 92 10.23 -1.50 7.67
C PRO A 92 9.65 -0.32 8.45
N GLU A 93 9.88 0.92 8.01
CA GLU A 93 9.26 2.08 8.63
C GLU A 93 7.74 2.07 8.42
N PRO A 94 6.96 2.71 9.32
CA PRO A 94 5.51 2.87 9.14
C PRO A 94 5.17 3.40 7.74
N CYS A 95 4.21 2.76 7.10
CA CYS A 95 3.95 2.87 5.66
C CYS A 95 2.46 2.97 5.36
N HIS A 96 2.09 3.80 4.39
CA HIS A 96 0.69 3.97 3.96
C HIS A 96 0.07 2.65 3.50
N ALA A 97 0.86 1.73 2.95
CA ALA A 97 0.41 0.41 2.55
C ALA A 97 -0.09 -0.45 3.73
N GLN A 98 0.34 -0.17 4.97
CA GLN A 98 -0.19 -0.85 6.16
C GLN A 98 -1.61 -0.40 6.45
N VAL A 99 -1.91 0.90 6.29
CA VAL A 99 -3.28 1.44 6.41
C VAL A 99 -4.20 0.83 5.35
N ILE A 100 -3.71 0.68 4.11
CA ILE A 100 -4.47 0.00 3.04
C ILE A 100 -4.77 -1.45 3.44
N ALA A 101 -3.76 -2.19 3.93
CA ALA A 101 -3.90 -3.59 4.30
C ALA A 101 -4.91 -3.80 5.44
N GLU A 102 -4.83 -2.98 6.49
CA GLU A 102 -5.77 -2.98 7.62
C GLU A 102 -7.21 -2.77 7.14
N LEU A 103 -7.46 -1.70 6.37
CA LEU A 103 -8.80 -1.38 5.89
C LEU A 103 -9.34 -2.40 4.86
N ALA A 104 -8.47 -3.02 4.05
CA ALA A 104 -8.86 -4.09 3.14
C ALA A 104 -9.27 -5.38 3.88
N ASP A 105 -8.69 -5.64 5.05
CA ASP A 105 -9.00 -6.82 5.85
C ASP A 105 -10.24 -6.62 6.76
N GLU A 106 -10.58 -5.38 7.11
CA GLU A 106 -11.74 -5.04 7.95
C GLU A 106 -13.10 -5.11 7.25
N GLY A 107 -13.17 -4.79 5.95
CA GLY A 107 -14.44 -4.72 5.20
C GLY A 107 -14.70 -5.96 4.37
#